data_AF-A0AAW7JVL3-F1
#
_entry.id   AF-A0AAW7JVL3-F1
#
_cell.length_a   1.000
_cell.length_b   1.000
_cell.length_c   1.000
_cell.angle_alpha   90.00
_cell.angle_beta   90.00
_cell.angle_gamma   90.00
#
_symmetry.space_group_name_H-M   'P 1'
#
loop_
_entity.id
_entity.type
_entity.pdbx_description
1 polymer ?
#
loop_
_entity_poly.entity_id
_entity_poly.type
_entity_poly.pdbx_seq_one_letter_code
_entity_poly.pdbx_strand_id
1 'polypeptide(L)'
;MHQPDASSASVETLYQSQGKIKAWGTEGVSISHQAIPALNWPPMTMSFSLPTAGNLQPLTVGTEVDFRFRQTAQGYELVSIAPHQS
;
A
#
# COMPACT_ATOMS: atom_id res chain seq x y z
N MET A 1 8.89 -38.92 13.38
CA MET A 1 8.39 -37.74 14.10
C MET A 1 7.82 -36.81 13.05
N HIS A 2 6.51 -36.56 13.04
CA HIS A 2 5.90 -35.55 12.17
C HIS A 2 6.03 -34.20 12.86
N GLN A 3 6.64 -33.23 12.20
CA GLN A 3 6.46 -31.81 12.51
C GLN A 3 5.97 -31.16 11.21
N PRO A 4 4.76 -30.58 11.16
CA PRO A 4 4.44 -29.64 10.11
C PRO A 4 5.30 -28.39 10.35
N ASP A 5 6.05 -27.98 9.33
CA ASP A 5 6.70 -26.67 9.30
C ASP A 5 5.59 -25.62 9.27
N ALA A 6 5.27 -25.07 10.44
CA ALA A 6 4.36 -23.94 10.56
C ALA A 6 5.06 -22.76 9.90
N SER A 7 4.66 -22.49 8.66
CA SER A 7 5.05 -21.32 7.89
C SER A 7 4.97 -20.09 8.80
N SER A 8 6.12 -19.51 9.14
CA SER A 8 6.18 -18.27 9.89
C SER A 8 5.56 -17.17 9.03
N ALA A 9 4.27 -16.92 9.22
CA ALA A 9 3.63 -15.70 8.76
C ALA A 9 4.26 -14.57 9.58
N SER A 10 5.34 -13.99 9.04
CA SER A 10 5.88 -12.73 9.53
C SER A 10 4.74 -11.72 9.57
N VAL A 11 4.44 -11.22 10.77
CA VAL A 11 3.49 -10.12 10.98
C VAL A 11 4.09 -8.86 10.37
N GLU A 12 3.92 -8.71 9.07
CA GLU A 12 4.38 -7.53 8.35
C GLU A 12 3.56 -6.33 8.84
N THR A 13 4.24 -5.31 9.37
CA THR A 13 3.58 -4.12 9.89
C THR A 13 2.77 -3.46 8.77
N LEU A 14 1.45 -3.42 8.95
CA LEU A 14 0.53 -2.75 8.05
C LEU A 14 0.35 -1.29 8.46
N TYR A 15 0.60 -0.40 7.51
CA TYR A 15 0.33 1.02 7.62
C TYR A 15 -0.94 1.37 6.85
N GLN A 16 -1.61 2.43 7.29
CA GLN A 16 -2.80 2.97 6.64
C GLN A 16 -2.66 4.47 6.44
N SER A 17 -3.16 4.97 5.31
CA SER A 17 -3.19 6.39 5.02
C SER A 17 -4.31 6.71 4.03
N GLN A 18 -4.57 8.00 3.90
CA GLN A 18 -5.48 8.59 2.93
C GLN A 18 -4.67 9.39 1.92
N GLY A 19 -5.15 9.51 0.69
CA GLY A 19 -4.45 10.29 -0.31
C GLY A 19 -5.21 10.44 -1.61
N LYS A 20 -4.54 11.02 -2.60
CA LYS A 20 -5.06 11.23 -3.94
C LYS A 20 -4.14 10.60 -4.98
N ILE A 21 -4.72 9.84 -5.91
CA ILE A 21 -3.96 9.20 -6.99
C ILE A 21 -3.39 10.26 -7.92
N LYS A 22 -2.09 10.18 -8.19
CA LYS A 22 -1.36 11.05 -9.10
C LYS A 22 -1.02 10.37 -10.41
N ALA A 23 -0.72 9.07 -10.38
CA ALA A 23 -0.50 8.24 -11.56
C ALA A 23 -0.72 6.77 -11.20
N TRP A 24 -1.18 5.97 -12.16
CA TRP A 24 -1.30 4.51 -12.03
C TRP A 24 -0.56 3.84 -13.18
N GLY A 25 0.43 3.00 -12.86
CA GLY A 25 1.25 2.25 -13.81
C GLY A 25 1.09 0.74 -13.66
N THR A 26 1.88 -0.02 -14.42
CA THR A 26 1.87 -1.50 -14.40
C THR A 26 2.45 -2.09 -13.13
N GLU A 27 3.46 -1.44 -12.55
CA GLU A 27 4.21 -1.97 -11.40
C GLU A 27 3.90 -1.22 -10.09
N GLY A 28 3.22 -0.07 -10.16
CA GLY A 28 3.04 0.79 -9.02
C GLY A 28 2.04 1.91 -9.25
N VAL A 29 1.66 2.56 -8.15
CA VAL A 29 0.79 3.74 -8.13
C VAL A 29 1.48 4.88 -7.37
N SER A 30 1.38 6.10 -7.89
CA SER A 30 1.86 7.30 -7.21
C SER A 30 0.70 7.97 -6.50
N ILE A 31 0.84 8.22 -5.19
CA ILE A 31 -0.20 8.80 -4.34
C ILE A 31 0.37 10.01 -3.60
N SER A 32 -0.32 11.14 -3.67
CA SER A 32 -0.13 12.23 -2.72
C SER A 32 -0.86 11.87 -1.43
N HIS A 33 -0.14 11.38 -0.44
CA HIS A 33 -0.71 10.87 0.81
C HIS A 33 -0.69 11.93 1.93
N GLN A 34 -1.60 11.78 2.88
CA GLN A 34 -1.62 12.53 4.13
C GLN A 34 -0.47 12.10 5.05
N ALA A 35 -0.23 12.84 6.13
CA ALA A 35 0.81 12.50 7.10
C ALA A 35 0.64 11.06 7.61
N ILE A 36 1.76 10.35 7.80
CA ILE A 36 1.79 8.97 8.32
C ILE A 36 2.60 9.01 9.62
N PRO A 37 1.96 9.26 10.78
CA PRO A 37 2.68 9.47 12.05
C PRO A 37 3.54 8.29 12.48
N ALA A 38 3.09 7.06 12.20
CA ALA A 38 3.81 5.84 12.53
C ALA A 38 5.18 5.71 11.82
N LEU A 39 5.36 6.41 10.70
CA LEU A 39 6.62 6.48 9.95
C LEU A 39 7.30 7.86 10.07
N ASN A 40 6.71 8.78 10.82
CA ASN A 40 7.14 10.17 10.94
C ASN A 40 7.25 10.88 9.58
N TRP A 41 6.34 10.54 8.65
CA TRP A 41 6.30 11.15 7.31
C TRP A 41 5.31 12.30 7.24
N PRO A 42 5.70 13.46 6.68
CA PRO A 42 4.77 14.54 6.37
C PRO A 42 3.88 14.17 5.18
N PRO A 43 2.85 14.97 4.86
CA PRO A 43 2.13 14.84 3.60
C PRO A 43 3.10 15.00 2.42
N MET A 44 3.15 14.01 1.53
CA MET A 44 4.05 14.02 0.38
C MET A 44 3.52 13.12 -0.74
N THR A 45 4.18 13.16 -1.90
CA THR A 45 3.87 12.26 -3.01
C THR A 45 4.90 11.14 -3.07
N MET A 46 4.44 9.90 -3.01
CA MET A 46 5.30 8.72 -3.02
C MET A 46 4.71 7.63 -3.92
N SER A 47 5.57 6.78 -4.47
CA SER A 47 5.19 5.61 -5.25
C SER A 47 5.11 4.37 -4.36
N PHE A 48 4.04 3.61 -4.51
CA PHE A 48 3.81 2.33 -3.86
C PHE A 48 3.74 1.24 -4.93
N SER A 49 4.43 0.13 -4.70
CA SER A 49 4.41 -1.01 -5.63
C SER A 49 3.08 -1.76 -5.55
N LEU A 50 2.65 -2.34 -6.67
CA LEU A 50 1.51 -3.23 -6.72
C LEU A 50 1.94 -4.67 -6.33
N PRO A 51 1.11 -5.44 -5.62
CA PRO A 51 1.44 -6.80 -5.25
C PRO A 51 1.52 -7.69 -6.49
N THR A 52 2.54 -8.55 -6.57
CA THR A 52 2.68 -9.51 -7.67
C THR A 52 1.55 -10.55 -7.67
N ALA A 53 1.09 -10.92 -6.47
CA ALA A 53 -0.02 -11.84 -6.26
C ALA A 53 -1.19 -11.08 -5.62
N GLY A 54 -2.11 -10.61 -6.45
CA GLY A 54 -3.28 -9.86 -6.03
C GLY A 54 -3.72 -8.88 -7.11
N ASN A 55 -5.03 -8.82 -7.38
CA ASN A 55 -5.54 -7.96 -8.45
C ASN A 55 -6.15 -6.68 -7.88
N LEU A 56 -5.29 -5.71 -7.51
CA LEU A 56 -5.77 -4.37 -7.21
C LEU A 56 -6.23 -3.71 -8.51
N GLN A 57 -7.49 -3.27 -8.54
CA GLN A 57 -8.05 -2.65 -9.72
C GLN A 57 -7.50 -1.23 -9.89
N PRO A 58 -7.10 -0.83 -11.11
CA PRO A 58 -6.68 0.54 -11.36
C PRO A 58 -7.81 1.51 -11.09
N LEU A 59 -7.48 2.57 -10.33
CA LEU A 59 -8.37 3.68 -10.04
C LEU A 59 -7.91 4.92 -10.82
N THR A 60 -8.87 5.78 -11.15
CA THR A 60 -8.64 6.98 -11.96
C THR A 60 -7.70 7.96 -11.25
N VAL A 61 -6.83 8.63 -12.04
CA VAL A 61 -6.03 9.74 -11.53
C VAL A 61 -6.94 10.84 -10.98
N GLY A 62 -6.61 11.32 -9.79
CA GLY A 62 -7.40 12.32 -9.07
C GLY A 62 -8.43 11.74 -8.09
N THR A 63 -8.64 10.43 -8.05
CA THR A 63 -9.49 9.78 -7.04
C THR A 63 -8.86 9.90 -5.66
N GLU A 64 -9.67 10.29 -4.67
CA GLU A 64 -9.32 10.21 -3.25
C GLU A 64 -9.49 8.78 -2.77
N VAL A 65 -8.55 8.28 -1.98
CA VAL A 65 -8.46 6.87 -1.60
C VAL A 65 -8.09 6.69 -0.14
N ASP A 66 -8.66 5.67 0.48
CA ASP A 66 -8.11 5.01 1.66
C ASP A 66 -7.26 3.83 1.19
N PHE A 67 -6.05 3.70 1.71
CA PHE A 67 -5.16 2.62 1.34
C PHE A 67 -4.35 2.08 2.51
N ARG A 68 -3.97 0.81 2.38
CA ARG A 68 -3.08 0.11 3.30
C ARG A 68 -1.87 -0.40 2.54
N PHE A 69 -0.72 -0.35 3.19
CA PHE A 69 0.54 -0.76 2.61
C PHE A 69 1.45 -1.37 3.68
N ARG A 70 2.50 -2.04 3.21
CA ARG A 70 3.48 -2.73 4.04
C ARG A 70 4.89 -2.41 3.58
N GLN A 71 5.85 -2.53 4.48
CA GLN A 71 7.25 -2.35 4.15
C GLN A 71 7.89 -3.69 3.76
N THR A 72 8.39 -3.76 2.54
CA THR A 72 9.12 -4.91 2.00
C THR A 72 10.61 -4.61 1.90
N ALA A 73 11.41 -5.61 1.53
CA ALA A 73 12.84 -5.41 1.23
C ALA A 73 13.08 -4.47 0.03
N GLN A 74 12.07 -4.26 -0.81
CA GLN A 74 12.17 -3.47 -2.05
C GLN A 74 11.56 -2.07 -1.92
N GLY A 75 10.92 -1.75 -0.79
CA GLY A 75 10.25 -0.48 -0.56
C GLY A 75 8.90 -0.67 0.11
N TYR A 76 7.86 0.01 -0.40
CA TYR A 76 6.52 -0.03 0.16
C TYR A 76 5.53 -0.58 -0.86
N GLU A 77 4.79 -1.61 -0.50
CA GLU A 77 3.84 -2.32 -1.36
C GLU A 77 2.41 -2.12 -0.88
N LEU A 78 1.49 -1.88 -1.81
CA LEU A 78 0.06 -1.81 -1.50
C LEU A 78 -0.50 -3.18 -1.13
N VAL A 79 -1.35 -3.17 -0.10
CA VAL A 79 -2.12 -4.33 0.35
C VAL A 79 -3.58 -4.17 -0.04
N SER A 80 -4.13 -2.97 0.12
CA SER A 80 -5.50 -2.65 -0.29
C SER A 80 -5.61 -1.18 -0.64
N ILE A 81 -6.47 -0.85 -1.60
CA ILE A 81 -6.79 0.53 -1.99
C ILE A 81 -8.23 0.60 -2.44
N ALA A 82 -8.96 1.61 -1.98
CA ALA A 82 -10.34 1.85 -2.36
C ALA A 82 -10.64 3.35 -2.40
N PRO A 83 -11.60 3.82 -3.22
CA PRO A 83 -12.07 5.20 -3.17
C PRO A 83 -12.51 5.58 -1.75
N HIS A 84 -12.06 6.74 -1.28
CA HIS A 84 -12.47 7.30 0.00
C HIS A 84 -13.95 7.65 -0.07
N GLN A 85 -14.75 7.09 0.84
CA GLN A 85 -16.16 7.43 0.96
C GLN A 85 -16.30 8.48 2.06
N SER A 86 -16.74 9.68 1.66
CA SER A 86 -17.11 10.76 2.58
C SER A 86 -18.43 10.49 3.30
#